data_AF-A0A4Q4XT91-F1
#
_entry.id   AF-A0A4Q4XT91-F1
#
_cell.length_a   1.000
_cell.length_b   1.000
_cell.length_c   1.000
_cell.angle_alpha   90.00
_cell.angle_beta   90.00
_cell.angle_gamma   90.00
#
_symmetry.space_group_name_H-M   'P 1'
#
loop_
_entity.id
_entity.type
_entity.pdbx_description
1 polymer ?
#
loop_
_entity_poly.entity_id
_entity_poly.type
_entity_poly.pdbx_seq_one_letter_code
_entity_poly.pdbx_strand_id
1 'polypeptide(L)'
;MLLSASLIAGLVLAARVIGGVAELDRDHNATPEDPDGDPDVPNCKLDEWWAAHAQTGCTYRHLNGHGVEETKQMAARWGASGRKVPFASWHIWTASNVSLWICNCKKKMVKSSAQGVALEELENVLQLLRIICGGPQPSGWVWVSSWAKSFAIDHSALWDGTYPKHRCPKNCVRPWGHSDS
;
A
#
# COMPACT_ATOMS: atom_id res chain seq x y z
N MET A 1 -33.16 -16.45 -60.79
CA MET A 1 -31.69 -16.26 -60.86
C MET A 1 -31.14 -16.44 -59.45
N LEU A 2 -30.47 -17.57 -59.24
CA LEU A 2 -29.66 -17.90 -58.05
C LEU A 2 -28.39 -17.05 -58.04
N LEU A 3 -27.90 -16.69 -56.85
CA LEU A 3 -26.49 -16.46 -56.42
C LEU A 3 -26.59 -16.09 -54.92
N SER A 4 -26.42 -17.01 -53.95
CA SER A 4 -25.21 -17.71 -53.49
C SER A 4 -24.29 -16.87 -52.59
N ALA A 5 -24.10 -17.40 -51.36
CA ALA A 5 -22.99 -17.22 -50.40
C ALA A 5 -22.85 -15.83 -49.71
N SER A 6 -22.53 -15.71 -48.42
CA SER A 6 -21.72 -16.58 -47.55
C SER A 6 -22.13 -16.44 -46.07
N LEU A 7 -22.32 -17.58 -45.41
CA LEU A 7 -22.27 -17.72 -43.95
C LEU A 7 -20.83 -17.55 -43.48
N ILE A 8 -20.52 -16.46 -42.79
CA ILE A 8 -19.27 -16.33 -42.04
C ILE A 8 -19.59 -16.60 -40.58
N ALA A 9 -19.37 -17.85 -40.18
CA ALA A 9 -19.27 -18.25 -38.78
C ALA A 9 -17.98 -17.64 -38.20
N GLY A 10 -18.13 -16.52 -37.49
CA GLY A 10 -17.05 -15.86 -36.77
C GLY A 10 -16.84 -16.50 -35.40
N LEU A 11 -15.75 -17.26 -35.31
CA LEU A 11 -15.16 -17.88 -34.12
C LEU A 11 -15.11 -16.90 -32.92
N VAL A 12 -15.88 -17.15 -31.86
CA VAL A 12 -15.70 -16.44 -30.57
C VAL A 12 -14.57 -17.13 -29.81
N LEU A 13 -13.38 -16.54 -29.85
CA LEU A 13 -12.27 -16.94 -28.99
C LEU A 13 -12.64 -16.62 -27.53
N ALA A 14 -12.88 -17.68 -26.76
CA ALA A 14 -12.93 -17.62 -25.31
C ALA A 14 -11.53 -17.23 -24.79
N ALA A 15 -11.37 -15.96 -24.39
CA ALA A 15 -10.23 -15.53 -23.61
C ALA A 15 -10.36 -16.16 -22.21
N ARG A 16 -9.68 -17.29 -22.00
CA ARG A 16 -9.41 -17.78 -20.65
C ARG A 16 -8.50 -16.75 -19.97
N VAL A 17 -9.05 -16.02 -19.01
CA VAL A 17 -8.27 -15.31 -18.00
C VAL A 17 -7.54 -16.39 -17.21
N ILE A 18 -6.25 -16.57 -17.51
CA ILE A 18 -5.33 -17.27 -16.61
C ILE A 18 -5.18 -16.35 -15.41
N GLY A 19 -5.96 -16.63 -14.36
CA GLY A 19 -5.70 -16.13 -13.03
C GLY A 19 -4.42 -16.76 -12.52
N GLY A 20 -3.28 -16.19 -12.93
CA GLY A 20 -2.01 -16.40 -12.27
C GLY A 20 -2.08 -15.73 -10.91
N VAL A 21 -2.52 -16.46 -9.89
CA VAL A 21 -1.97 -16.25 -8.55
C VAL A 21 -0.48 -16.48 -8.75
N ALA A 22 0.32 -15.42 -8.64
CA ALA A 22 1.74 -15.59 -8.37
C ALA A 22 1.82 -16.23 -6.99
N GLU A 23 1.78 -17.56 -6.98
CA GLU A 23 2.23 -18.36 -5.86
C GLU A 23 3.69 -17.97 -5.68
N LEU A 24 3.96 -17.20 -4.64
CA LEU A 24 5.32 -16.86 -4.24
C LEU A 24 6.04 -18.19 -4.03
N ASP A 25 6.94 -18.51 -4.96
CA ASP A 25 7.86 -19.62 -4.89
C ASP A 25 8.61 -19.55 -3.55
N ARG A 26 8.18 -20.41 -2.62
CA ARG A 26 8.62 -20.42 -1.23
C ARG A 26 9.95 -21.18 -1.06
N ASP A 27 10.47 -21.79 -2.12
CA ASP A 27 11.54 -22.79 -2.00
C ASP A 27 12.90 -22.36 -2.62
N HIS A 28 13.05 -21.10 -3.07
CA HIS A 28 14.33 -20.61 -3.63
C HIS A 28 15.23 -19.81 -2.68
N ASN A 29 14.90 -19.72 -1.39
CA ASN A 29 15.80 -19.15 -0.38
C ASN A 29 16.21 -20.19 0.66
N ALA A 30 16.89 -21.25 0.22
CA ALA A 30 17.83 -21.95 1.09
C ALA A 30 19.10 -21.10 1.17
N THR A 31 19.16 -20.21 2.16
CA THR A 31 20.42 -19.53 2.52
C THR A 31 21.40 -20.58 3.02
N PRO A 32 22.67 -20.58 2.59
CA PRO A 32 23.72 -21.31 3.30
C PRO A 32 23.68 -20.85 4.76
N GLU A 33 23.65 -21.79 5.70
CA GLU A 33 23.80 -21.46 7.12
C GLU A 33 25.17 -20.80 7.30
N ASP A 34 25.18 -19.49 7.46
CA ASP A 34 26.37 -18.71 7.76
C ASP A 34 26.60 -18.82 9.28
N PRO A 35 27.65 -19.51 9.75
CA PRO A 35 27.85 -19.77 11.17
C PRO A 35 28.27 -18.52 11.98
N ASP A 36 28.50 -17.38 11.34
CA ASP A 36 28.95 -16.13 11.96
C ASP A 36 27.92 -15.00 11.84
N GLY A 37 26.66 -15.27 12.20
CA GLY A 37 25.61 -14.26 12.28
C GLY A 37 25.93 -13.19 13.34
N ASP A 38 26.36 -12.02 12.90
CA ASP A 38 26.56 -10.82 13.71
C ASP A 38 25.25 -10.48 14.49
N PRO A 39 25.27 -10.52 15.84
CA PRO A 39 24.08 -10.26 16.66
C PRO A 39 23.55 -8.82 16.55
N ASP A 40 24.31 -7.91 15.95
CA ASP A 40 23.92 -6.50 15.78
C ASP A 40 23.21 -6.21 14.43
N VAL A 41 23.01 -7.23 13.58
CA VAL A 41 22.19 -7.10 12.36
C VAL A 41 20.76 -7.56 12.67
N PRO A 42 19.76 -6.66 12.73
CA PRO A 42 18.37 -7.06 12.93
C PRO A 42 17.99 -8.03 11.83
N ASN A 43 17.62 -9.25 12.22
CA ASN A 43 17.18 -10.30 11.31
C ASN A 43 16.01 -9.73 10.48
N CYS A 44 16.27 -9.34 9.24
CA CYS A 44 15.32 -8.71 8.30
C CYS A 44 14.22 -9.69 7.82
N LYS A 45 13.80 -10.63 8.68
CA LYS A 45 12.74 -11.57 8.38
C LYS A 45 11.40 -10.86 8.50
N LEU A 46 10.69 -10.84 7.37
CA LEU A 46 9.25 -10.66 7.36
C LEU A 46 8.64 -11.74 8.26
N ASP A 47 8.09 -11.36 9.42
CA ASP A 47 7.45 -12.33 10.30
C ASP A 47 6.18 -12.92 9.66
N GLU A 48 5.75 -14.08 10.15
CA GLU A 48 4.55 -14.76 9.66
C GLU A 48 3.28 -13.90 9.81
N TRP A 49 3.29 -12.94 10.74
CA TRP A 49 2.15 -12.05 10.96
C TRP A 49 1.94 -11.12 9.77
N TRP A 50 3.00 -10.45 9.29
CA TRP A 50 2.91 -9.56 8.13
C TRP A 50 2.48 -10.31 6.87
N ALA A 51 3.02 -11.51 6.65
CA ALA A 51 2.64 -12.37 5.52
C ALA A 51 1.14 -12.75 5.55
N ALA A 52 0.57 -12.93 6.74
CA ALA A 52 -0.85 -13.27 6.89
C ALA A 52 -1.80 -12.05 6.83
N HIS A 53 -1.34 -10.86 7.22
CA HIS A 53 -2.21 -9.70 7.44
C HIS A 53 -2.03 -8.56 6.44
N ALA A 54 -0.90 -8.50 5.74
CA ALA A 54 -0.59 -7.40 4.84
C ALA A 54 -0.47 -7.81 3.38
N GLN A 55 -0.94 -6.91 2.53
CA GLN A 55 -0.63 -6.89 1.11
C GLN A 55 0.25 -5.69 0.85
N THR A 56 1.21 -5.83 -0.06
CA THR A 56 2.15 -4.75 -0.37
C THR A 56 2.33 -4.64 -1.87
N GLY A 57 2.79 -3.47 -2.32
CA GLY A 57 3.19 -3.27 -3.71
C GLY A 57 4.18 -2.14 -3.84
N CYS A 58 5.16 -2.33 -4.71
CA CYS A 58 6.28 -1.42 -4.90
C CYS A 58 6.03 -0.49 -6.08
N THR A 59 6.44 0.77 -5.97
CA THR A 59 6.38 1.73 -7.09
C THR A 59 7.76 2.09 -7.64
N TYR A 60 8.84 1.68 -6.95
CA TYR A 60 10.25 1.78 -7.38
C TYR A 60 10.70 3.18 -7.82
N ARG A 61 10.04 4.22 -7.32
CA ARG A 61 10.45 5.61 -7.49
C ARG A 61 11.56 5.97 -6.52
N HIS A 62 12.47 6.79 -7.00
CA HIS A 62 13.51 7.39 -6.18
C HIS A 62 12.92 8.49 -5.28
N LEU A 63 13.04 8.31 -3.97
CA LEU A 63 12.54 9.26 -2.98
C LEU A 63 13.72 9.92 -2.26
N ASN A 64 13.59 11.21 -1.96
CA ASN A 64 14.57 11.89 -1.13
C ASN A 64 14.54 11.30 0.29
N GLY A 65 15.67 10.76 0.77
CA GLY A 65 15.76 10.13 2.10
C GLY A 65 15.43 11.07 3.27
N HIS A 66 15.84 12.35 3.19
CA HIS A 66 15.45 13.35 4.18
C HIS A 66 13.94 13.60 4.14
N GLY A 67 13.33 13.65 2.95
CA GLY A 67 11.88 13.76 2.78
C GLY A 67 11.10 12.58 3.36
N VAL A 68 11.61 11.35 3.23
CA VAL A 68 11.03 10.15 3.87
C VAL A 68 11.02 10.29 5.39
N GLU A 69 12.15 10.68 6.00
CA GLU A 69 12.23 10.84 7.45
C GLU A 69 11.38 12.02 7.93
N GLU A 70 11.41 13.15 7.23
CA GLU A 70 10.63 14.34 7.60
C GLU A 70 9.12 14.08 7.52
N THR A 71 8.63 13.45 6.44
CA THR A 71 7.21 13.07 6.32
C THR A 71 6.77 12.09 7.41
N LYS A 72 7.60 11.09 7.73
CA LYS A 72 7.36 10.17 8.86
C LYS A 72 7.19 10.93 10.16
N GLN A 73 8.10 11.86 10.46
CA GLN A 73 8.06 12.67 11.68
C GLN A 73 6.86 13.63 11.72
N MET A 74 6.47 14.22 10.58
CA MET A 74 5.26 15.04 10.47
C MET A 74 4.00 14.22 10.82
N ALA A 75 3.88 13.02 10.26
CA ALA A 75 2.77 12.12 10.52
C ALA A 75 2.71 11.66 11.99
N ALA A 76 3.86 11.30 12.56
CA ALA A 76 3.98 10.92 13.96
C ALA A 76 3.61 12.08 14.91
N ARG A 77 4.12 13.29 14.69
CA ARG A 77 3.76 14.48 15.50
C ARG A 77 2.27 14.80 15.40
N TRP A 78 1.69 14.66 14.21
CA TRP A 78 0.25 14.85 14.02
C TRP A 78 -0.55 13.83 14.85
N GLY A 79 -0.18 12.55 14.81
CA GLY A 79 -0.81 11.51 15.63
C GLY A 79 -0.63 11.75 17.13
N ALA A 80 0.57 12.15 17.56
CA ALA A 80 0.89 12.47 18.95
C ALA A 80 0.08 13.67 19.49
N SER A 81 -0.37 14.58 18.63
CA SER A 81 -1.28 15.68 19.00
C SER A 81 -2.73 15.25 19.26
N GLY A 82 -3.01 13.93 19.29
CA GLY A 82 -4.34 13.36 19.50
C GLY A 82 -5.22 13.37 18.25
N ARG A 83 -4.70 13.82 17.10
CA ARG A 83 -5.41 13.77 15.82
C ARG A 83 -5.42 12.36 15.27
N LYS A 84 -6.50 12.03 14.56
CA LYS A 84 -6.79 10.69 14.05
C LYS A 84 -7.32 10.78 12.64
N VAL A 85 -6.98 9.81 11.79
CA VAL A 85 -7.55 9.74 10.44
C VAL A 85 -9.01 9.32 10.56
N PRO A 86 -9.98 10.15 10.13
CA PRO A 86 -11.39 9.83 10.27
C PRO A 86 -11.78 8.53 9.56
N PHE A 87 -12.91 7.95 9.95
CA PHE A 87 -13.44 6.74 9.29
C PHE A 87 -13.64 6.98 7.79
N ALA A 88 -13.43 5.93 6.98
CA ALA A 88 -13.58 5.97 5.52
C ALA A 88 -12.97 7.23 4.86
N SER A 89 -11.84 7.69 5.41
CA SER A 89 -11.16 8.92 5.03
C SER A 89 -9.66 8.67 4.90
N TRP A 90 -8.91 9.73 4.62
CA TRP A 90 -7.48 9.67 4.39
C TRP A 90 -6.82 10.94 4.89
N HIS A 91 -5.50 10.89 5.01
CA HIS A 91 -4.67 12.06 5.29
C HIS A 91 -3.32 11.89 4.61
N ILE A 92 -2.70 13.01 4.26
CA ILE A 92 -1.41 13.06 3.56
C ILE A 92 -0.48 14.03 4.27
N TRP A 93 0.80 13.66 4.34
CA TRP A 93 1.89 14.51 4.77
C TRP A 93 2.92 14.54 3.63
N THR A 94 3.38 15.73 3.29
CA THR A 94 4.30 15.95 2.17
C THR A 94 5.49 16.77 2.64
N ALA A 95 6.68 16.33 2.29
CA ALA A 95 7.93 17.05 2.51
C ALA A 95 8.89 16.75 1.37
N SER A 96 9.55 17.77 0.84
CA SER A 96 10.40 17.65 -0.35
C SER A 96 9.62 16.98 -1.51
N ASN A 97 10.20 15.97 -2.17
CA ASN A 97 9.54 15.22 -3.22
C ASN A 97 8.78 13.97 -2.71
N VAL A 98 8.50 13.86 -1.42
CA VAL A 98 7.92 12.67 -0.80
C VAL A 98 6.56 12.98 -0.20
N SER A 99 5.60 12.11 -0.44
CA SER A 99 4.29 12.09 0.23
C SER A 99 4.10 10.77 0.94
N LEU A 100 3.78 10.83 2.23
CA LEU A 100 3.28 9.72 3.04
C LEU A 100 1.78 9.91 3.20
N TRP A 101 0.98 8.88 2.95
CA TRP A 101 -0.46 8.95 3.18
C TRP A 101 -1.00 7.70 3.86
N ILE A 102 -2.13 7.91 4.53
CA ILE A 102 -2.86 6.88 5.23
C ILE A 102 -4.32 6.94 4.82
N CYS A 103 -4.90 5.79 4.47
CA CYS A 103 -6.32 5.61 4.26
C CYS A 103 -6.89 4.75 5.41
N ASN A 104 -7.87 5.28 6.13
CA ASN A 104 -8.65 4.54 7.11
C ASN A 104 -9.90 3.98 6.43
N CYS A 105 -9.93 2.66 6.23
CA CYS A 105 -11.02 1.98 5.52
C CYS A 105 -12.12 1.49 6.46
N LYS A 106 -12.04 1.74 7.77
CA LYS A 106 -13.10 1.39 8.71
C LYS A 106 -14.37 2.14 8.34
N LYS A 107 -15.45 1.39 8.08
CA LYS A 107 -16.75 1.93 7.67
C LYS A 107 -17.69 2.25 8.81
N LYS A 108 -17.54 1.54 9.94
CA LYS A 108 -18.40 1.73 11.10
C LYS A 108 -18.02 3.03 11.80
N MET A 109 -18.99 3.94 11.93
CA MET A 109 -18.84 5.26 12.57
C MET A 109 -18.82 5.17 14.10
N VAL A 110 -18.01 4.26 14.65
CA VAL A 110 -17.78 4.23 16.10
C VAL A 110 -16.65 5.21 16.39
N LYS A 111 -16.81 6.15 17.32
CA LYS A 111 -15.75 7.15 17.64
C LYS A 111 -14.40 6.49 17.98
N SER A 112 -14.41 5.27 18.54
CA SER A 112 -13.22 4.46 18.80
C SER A 112 -12.53 3.89 17.55
N SER A 113 -13.19 3.93 16.39
CA SER A 113 -12.67 3.44 15.10
C SER A 113 -11.83 4.46 14.35
N ALA A 114 -11.79 5.72 14.81
CA ALA A 114 -10.79 6.68 14.34
C ALA A 114 -9.41 6.17 14.76
N GLN A 115 -8.52 5.99 13.79
CA GLN A 115 -7.21 5.40 14.03
C GLN A 115 -6.17 6.48 14.27
N GLY A 116 -5.39 6.26 15.32
CA GLY A 116 -4.16 7.01 15.54
C GLY A 116 -3.15 6.75 14.44
N VAL A 117 -2.15 7.60 14.41
CA VAL A 117 -0.93 7.43 13.62
C VAL A 117 0.19 7.30 14.64
N ALA A 118 0.71 6.10 14.82
CA ALA A 118 1.81 5.84 15.75
C ALA A 118 3.15 5.85 15.00
N LEU A 119 4.21 6.35 15.62
CA LEU A 119 5.54 6.35 15.01
C LEU A 119 6.01 4.93 14.71
N GLU A 120 5.88 4.02 15.68
CA GLU A 120 6.24 2.61 15.56
C GLU A 120 5.50 1.93 14.39
N GLU A 121 4.21 2.24 14.22
CA GLU A 121 3.41 1.73 13.10
C GLU A 121 3.98 2.19 11.74
N LEU A 122 4.39 3.45 11.64
CA LEU A 122 5.03 3.99 10.43
C LEU A 122 6.41 3.36 10.19
N GLU A 123 7.19 3.14 11.25
CA GLU A 123 8.52 2.53 11.15
C GLU A 123 8.43 1.08 10.67
N ASN A 124 7.51 0.29 11.22
CA ASN A 124 7.27 -1.07 10.79
C ASN A 124 6.81 -1.13 9.33
N VAL A 125 5.93 -0.22 8.90
CA VAL A 125 5.49 -0.13 7.50
C VAL A 125 6.65 0.24 6.57
N LEU A 126 7.47 1.21 6.94
CA LEU A 126 8.62 1.61 6.13
C LEU A 126 9.69 0.52 6.08
N GLN A 127 9.94 -0.18 7.18
CA GLN A 127 10.84 -1.33 7.23
C GLN A 127 10.34 -2.47 6.33
N LEU A 128 9.04 -2.78 6.40
CA LEU A 128 8.41 -3.74 5.51
C LEU A 128 8.63 -3.39 4.03
N LEU A 129 8.41 -2.12 3.67
CA LEU A 129 8.65 -1.66 2.30
C LEU A 129 10.14 -1.69 1.92
N ARG A 130 11.08 -1.43 2.84
CA ARG A 130 12.52 -1.59 2.57
C ARG A 130 12.88 -3.05 2.27
N ILE A 131 12.33 -3.98 3.05
CA ILE A 131 12.57 -5.43 2.88
C ILE A 131 11.99 -5.91 1.54
N ILE A 132 10.76 -5.51 1.20
CA ILE A 132 10.06 -6.03 0.02
C ILE A 132 10.45 -5.28 -1.27
N CYS A 133 10.53 -3.95 -1.22
CA CYS A 133 10.76 -3.12 -2.41
C CYS A 133 12.24 -2.80 -2.64
N GLY A 134 13.10 -3.07 -1.66
CA GLY A 134 14.53 -2.84 -1.73
C GLY A 134 14.93 -1.36 -1.56
N GLY A 135 16.17 -1.17 -1.12
CA GLY A 135 16.82 0.13 -1.02
C GLY A 135 16.47 0.94 0.24
N PRO A 136 17.27 1.98 0.55
CA PRO A 136 17.10 2.78 1.77
C PRO A 136 15.86 3.69 1.74
N GLN A 137 15.33 3.97 0.54
CA GLN A 137 14.28 4.96 0.26
C GLN A 137 13.11 4.27 -0.45
N PRO A 138 12.34 3.43 0.27
CA PRO A 138 11.34 2.59 -0.38
C PRO A 138 10.16 3.45 -0.83
N SER A 139 9.62 3.12 -2.00
CA SER A 139 8.37 3.68 -2.50
C SER A 139 7.39 2.56 -2.83
N GLY A 140 6.15 2.74 -2.37
CA GLY A 140 5.16 1.68 -2.44
C GLY A 140 4.00 1.90 -1.48
N TRP A 141 3.22 0.84 -1.32
CA TRP A 141 2.03 0.82 -0.49
C TRP A 141 1.94 -0.48 0.32
N VAL A 142 1.28 -0.37 1.46
CA VAL A 142 0.94 -1.46 2.37
C VAL A 142 -0.53 -1.36 2.71
N TRP A 143 -1.25 -2.47 2.60
CA TRP A 143 -2.62 -2.64 3.07
C TRP A 143 -2.61 -3.66 4.20
N VAL A 144 -3.11 -3.28 5.39
CA VAL A 144 -3.19 -4.16 6.56
C VAL A 144 -4.66 -4.47 6.85
N SER A 145 -5.07 -5.71 6.59
CA SER A 145 -6.48 -6.13 6.64
C SER A 145 -7.06 -6.06 8.05
N SER A 146 -6.30 -6.50 9.07
CA SER A 146 -6.68 -6.47 10.49
C SER A 146 -6.88 -5.05 11.01
N TRP A 147 -6.12 -4.10 10.50
CA TRP A 147 -6.27 -2.69 10.85
C TRP A 147 -7.33 -2.00 9.99
N ALA A 148 -7.73 -2.60 8.87
CA ALA A 148 -8.50 -1.95 7.82
C ALA A 148 -7.87 -0.59 7.43
N LYS A 149 -6.55 -0.56 7.28
CA LYS A 149 -5.76 0.64 7.05
C LYS A 149 -4.77 0.42 5.90
N SER A 150 -4.66 1.40 5.02
CA SER A 150 -3.62 1.43 3.99
C SER A 150 -2.65 2.57 4.27
N PHE A 151 -1.38 2.31 4.04
CA PHE A 151 -0.28 3.26 4.09
C PHE A 151 0.39 3.25 2.76
N ALA A 152 0.99 4.37 2.39
CA ALA A 152 1.89 4.38 1.27
C ALA A 152 2.76 5.63 1.27
N ILE A 153 3.89 5.48 0.60
CA ILE A 153 4.91 6.49 0.50
C ILE A 153 5.41 6.51 -0.94
N ASP A 154 5.35 7.69 -1.56
CA ASP A 154 5.68 7.83 -2.97
C ASP A 154 6.02 9.28 -3.32
N HIS A 155 6.39 9.52 -4.58
CA HIS A 155 6.74 10.83 -5.07
C HIS A 155 5.56 11.81 -4.96
N SER A 156 5.79 13.01 -4.43
CA SER A 156 4.74 13.99 -4.15
C SER A 156 3.98 14.44 -5.39
N ALA A 157 4.64 14.56 -6.54
CA ALA A 157 4.00 14.90 -7.82
C ALA A 157 2.88 13.93 -8.25
N LEU A 158 2.82 12.71 -7.69
CA LEU A 158 1.70 11.80 -7.95
C LEU A 158 0.41 12.19 -7.23
N TRP A 159 0.47 13.19 -6.36
CA TRP A 159 -0.64 13.63 -5.53
C TRP A 159 -1.37 14.83 -6.07
N ASP A 160 -0.71 15.61 -6.92
CA ASP A 160 -1.30 16.79 -7.53
C ASP A 160 -2.52 16.41 -8.37
N GLY A 161 -3.68 16.97 -8.03
CA GLY A 161 -4.95 16.73 -8.71
C GLY A 161 -5.55 15.33 -8.50
N THR A 162 -5.03 14.52 -7.57
CA THR A 162 -5.57 13.17 -7.34
C THR A 162 -6.66 13.12 -6.28
N TYR A 163 -7.64 12.25 -6.52
CA TYR A 163 -8.72 11.97 -5.57
C TYR A 163 -8.42 10.73 -4.73
N PRO A 164 -8.94 10.66 -3.48
CA PRO A 164 -8.84 9.50 -2.60
C PRO A 164 -9.14 8.15 -3.27
N LYS A 165 -10.14 8.10 -4.16
CA LYS A 165 -10.54 6.87 -4.89
C LYS A 165 -9.44 6.29 -5.79
N HIS A 166 -8.44 7.07 -6.16
CA HIS A 166 -7.34 6.64 -7.02
C HIS A 166 -6.14 6.11 -6.24
N ARG A 167 -6.10 6.32 -4.92
CA ARG A 167 -4.91 6.09 -4.10
C ARG A 167 -5.16 5.30 -2.83
N CYS A 168 -6.40 5.18 -2.41
CA CYS A 168 -6.83 4.23 -1.39
C CYS A 168 -7.37 2.95 -2.05
N PRO A 169 -7.38 1.81 -1.33
CA PRO A 169 -8.02 0.59 -1.82
C PRO A 169 -9.46 0.83 -2.29
N LYS A 170 -9.93 0.06 -3.28
CA LYS A 170 -11.30 0.19 -3.78
C LYS A 170 -12.30 0.08 -2.63
N ASN A 171 -13.32 0.93 -2.64
CA ASN A 171 -14.33 1.01 -1.59
C ASN A 171 -13.79 1.34 -0.18
N CYS A 172 -12.53 1.74 0.00
CA CYS A 172 -11.96 2.09 1.31
C CYS A 172 -12.50 3.42 1.85
N VAL A 173 -12.34 4.47 1.05
CA VAL A 173 -12.73 5.83 1.37
C VAL A 173 -14.12 6.13 0.81
N ARG A 174 -14.89 6.99 1.48
CA ARG A 174 -16.14 7.46 0.89
C ARG A 174 -15.81 8.27 -0.36
N PRO A 175 -16.52 8.06 -1.49
CA PRO A 175 -16.56 9.09 -2.51
C PRO A 175 -17.15 10.32 -1.84
N TRP A 176 -16.35 11.37 -1.67
CA TRP A 176 -16.87 12.64 -1.16
C TRP A 176 -17.80 13.22 -2.24
N GLY A 177 -19.06 13.48 -1.87
CA GLY A 177 -20.17 13.86 -2.74
C GLY A 177 -21.05 12.64 -3.10
N HIS A 178 -22.28 12.50 -2.62
CA HIS A 178 -23.26 13.53 -2.35
C HIS A 178 -23.40 13.88 -0.86
N SER A 179 -23.29 15.17 -0.56
CA SER A 179 -24.16 15.76 0.46
C SER A 179 -25.58 15.57 -0.05
N ASP A 180 -26.36 14.73 0.64
CA ASP A 180 -27.81 14.80 0.54
C ASP A 180 -28.19 16.18 1.10
N SER A 181 -28.39 17.12 0.19
CA SER A 181 -29.19 18.33 0.39
C SER A 181 -30.66 17.99 0.38
#